data_AF-A0A3D4QWQ8-F1
#
_entry.id   AF-A0A3D4QWQ8-F1
#
_cell.length_a   1.000
_cell.length_b   1.000
_cell.length_c   1.000
_cell.angle_alpha   90.00
_cell.angle_beta   90.00
_cell.angle_gamma   90.00
#
_symmetry.space_group_name_H-M   'P 1'
#
loop_
_entity.id
_entity.type
_entity.pdbx_description
1 polymer ?
#
loop_
_entity_poly.entity_id
_entity_poly.type
_entity_poly.pdbx_seq_one_letter_code
_entity_poly.pdbx_strand_id
1 'polypeptide(L)'
;MDEKCPIEVVTKKIEENKIILASTDIGSYKEFTDIKELQDCSNPYDVFALHKAALIVCGVIPFSNCSNPNEKEVTLDELLSQIGGGFYLSTRAINIPRGSGLGTSSILAGACVKGIYEFLGEDIDFQDICKLVLCMEQIMSTGGGWQDQAGGLKKGIKMITSNAGLDQHINSEQIQINDVALKELEKRFCIIYTGQRRLARNLLREVVGKYIGCDPIALEVLYEIQRISVLMRFELEKENIDGFAQLLNRQWESSKKLDSGCTNTCIDQIFYACEDLIDGRMICGAGGGGFLQVILKKGITVEMLRERLSYVFGDSGVDVWDCEFWM
;
A
#
# COMPACT_ATOMS: atom_id res chain seq x y z
N MET A 1 13.70 16.47 -4.87
CA MET A 1 13.54 16.51 -6.33
C MET A 1 12.06 16.40 -6.60
N ASP A 2 11.53 17.45 -7.25
CA ASP A 2 10.38 17.56 -8.15
C ASP A 2 9.00 16.95 -7.77
N GLU A 3 7.97 17.79 -7.95
CA GLU A 3 6.53 17.50 -8.05
C GLU A 3 5.96 16.38 -7.14
N LYS A 4 5.83 16.74 -5.86
CA LYS A 4 4.97 16.19 -4.79
C LYS A 4 4.59 14.69 -4.91
N CYS A 5 5.54 13.81 -4.64
CA CYS A 5 5.19 12.48 -4.12
C CYS A 5 4.26 12.66 -2.91
N PRO A 6 3.10 11.97 -2.85
CA PRO A 6 2.10 12.19 -1.80
C PRO A 6 2.53 11.62 -0.44
N ILE A 7 3.69 10.96 -0.39
CA ILE A 7 4.26 10.36 0.81
C ILE A 7 5.54 11.12 1.15
N GLU A 8 5.56 11.75 2.33
CA GLU A 8 6.72 12.49 2.84
C GLU A 8 7.17 11.88 4.16
N VAL A 9 8.49 11.72 4.30
CA VAL A 9 9.15 11.33 5.56
C VAL A 9 10.24 12.34 5.85
N VAL A 10 10.31 12.79 7.09
CA VAL A 10 11.31 13.75 7.56
C VAL A 10 12.01 13.16 8.78
N THR A 11 13.31 12.95 8.65
CA THR A 11 14.19 12.56 9.75
C THR A 11 15.11 13.71 10.11
N LYS A 12 15.29 13.99 11.41
CA LYS A 12 16.19 15.05 11.91
C LYS A 12 16.84 14.63 13.20
N LYS A 13 18.07 15.12 13.41
CA LYS A 13 18.74 15.05 14.70
C LYS A 13 18.23 16.20 15.58
N ILE A 14 18.03 15.93 16.86
CA ILE A 14 17.72 16.95 17.86
C ILE A 14 18.76 16.89 18.99
N GLU A 15 18.93 18.00 19.71
CA GLU A 15 19.95 18.10 20.76
C GLU A 15 19.52 17.40 22.06
N GLU A 16 18.21 17.38 22.34
CA GLU A 16 17.66 16.75 23.52
C GLU A 16 17.67 15.23 23.40
N ASN A 17 17.99 14.52 24.50
CA ASN A 17 17.93 13.05 24.57
C ASN A 17 16.48 12.56 24.64
N LYS A 18 15.76 12.67 23.54
CA LYS A 18 14.40 12.13 23.37
C LYS A 18 14.17 11.69 21.93
N ILE A 19 13.13 10.90 21.72
CA ILE A 19 12.61 10.60 20.39
C ILE A 19 11.29 11.33 20.20
N ILE A 20 11.15 12.01 19.07
CA ILE A 20 9.93 12.75 18.72
C ILE A 20 9.33 12.10 17.48
N LEU A 21 8.07 11.68 17.59
CA LEU A 21 7.31 11.13 16.46
C LEU A 21 6.16 12.06 16.09
N ALA A 22 5.96 12.28 14.79
CA ALA A 22 4.91 13.17 14.30
C ALA A 22 4.21 12.63 13.04
N SER A 23 2.88 12.55 13.06
CA SER A 23 2.05 12.30 11.87
C SER A 23 1.39 13.62 11.48
N THR A 24 1.99 14.35 10.54
CA THR A 24 1.58 15.73 10.23
C THR A 24 0.26 15.82 9.49
N ASP A 25 -0.11 14.78 8.75
CA ASP A 25 -1.41 14.60 8.10
C ASP A 25 -2.57 14.51 9.10
N ILE A 26 -2.31 14.09 10.34
CA ILE A 26 -3.33 13.90 11.39
C ILE A 26 -3.14 14.90 12.52
N GLY A 27 -2.06 15.70 12.49
CA GLY A 27 -1.73 16.65 13.55
C GLY A 27 -1.35 15.96 14.87
N SER A 28 -0.84 14.73 14.81
CA SER A 28 -0.37 14.01 16.00
C SER A 28 1.11 14.23 16.23
N TYR A 29 1.49 14.52 17.47
CA TYR A 29 2.87 14.74 17.90
C TYR A 29 3.06 14.13 19.28
N LYS A 30 4.17 13.41 19.48
CA LYS A 30 4.50 12.85 20.79
C LYS A 30 6.01 12.77 21.00
N GLU A 31 6.42 13.08 22.23
CA GLU A 31 7.79 12.93 22.71
C GLU A 31 7.86 11.67 23.56
N PHE A 32 8.94 10.91 23.36
CA PHE A 32 9.22 9.66 24.04
C PHE A 32 10.56 9.78 24.76
N THR A 33 10.51 9.53 26.07
CA THR A 33 11.69 9.44 26.94
C THR A 33 11.86 8.04 27.53
N ASP A 34 10.86 7.16 27.36
CA ASP A 34 10.90 5.76 27.79
C ASP A 34 10.95 4.82 26.59
N ILE A 35 11.95 3.95 26.57
CA ILE A 35 12.15 2.96 25.51
C ILE A 35 11.02 1.92 25.47
N LYS A 36 10.41 1.59 26.62
CA LYS A 36 9.35 0.58 26.70
C LYS A 36 8.11 1.01 25.92
N GLU A 37 7.82 2.31 25.96
CA GLU A 37 6.71 2.87 25.20
C GLU A 37 6.96 2.79 23.69
N LEU A 38 8.20 3.01 23.26
CA LEU A 38 8.61 2.89 21.86
C LEU A 38 8.62 1.44 21.38
N GLN A 39 8.81 0.47 22.27
CA GLN A 39 8.81 -0.95 21.94
C GLN A 39 7.41 -1.56 21.81
N ASP A 40 6.38 -0.95 22.42
CA ASP A 40 5.01 -1.41 22.25
C ASP A 40 4.42 -0.95 20.91
N CYS A 41 4.37 -1.90 19.96
CA CYS A 41 3.73 -1.75 18.65
C CYS A 41 2.41 -2.53 18.54
N SER A 42 1.95 -3.15 19.64
CA SER A 42 0.82 -4.08 19.62
C SER A 42 -0.54 -3.39 19.67
N ASN A 43 -0.58 -2.13 20.10
CA ASN A 43 -1.80 -1.35 20.23
C ASN A 43 -2.31 -0.87 18.85
N PRO A 44 -3.46 -1.37 18.35
CA PRO A 44 -3.99 -0.98 17.04
C PRO A 44 -4.50 0.46 16.97
N TYR A 45 -4.68 1.13 18.11
CA TYR A 45 -5.09 2.54 18.19
C TYR A 45 -3.91 3.50 18.29
N ASP A 46 -2.68 2.97 18.38
CA ASP A 46 -1.50 3.81 18.41
C ASP A 46 -1.22 4.38 17.03
N VAL A 47 -1.36 5.71 16.91
CA VAL A 47 -1.07 6.45 15.69
C VAL A 47 0.40 6.38 15.29
N PHE A 48 1.29 6.02 16.22
CA PHE A 48 2.73 5.90 16.01
C PHE A 48 3.22 4.45 15.84
N ALA A 49 2.33 3.45 15.80
CA ALA A 49 2.73 2.05 15.65
C ALA A 49 3.69 1.80 14.47
N LEU A 50 3.44 2.45 13.31
CA LEU A 50 4.32 2.38 12.13
C LEU A 50 5.70 2.99 12.39
N HIS A 51 5.74 4.13 13.08
CA HIS A 51 6.99 4.83 13.38
C HIS A 51 7.85 4.01 14.34
N LYS A 52 7.23 3.48 15.39
CA LYS A 52 7.85 2.59 16.37
C LYS A 52 8.39 1.33 15.72
N ALA A 53 7.57 0.67 14.89
CA ALA A 53 8.00 -0.51 14.15
C ALA A 53 9.20 -0.20 13.24
N ALA A 54 9.21 0.95 12.56
CA ALA A 54 10.33 1.38 11.72
C ALA A 54 11.63 1.53 12.52
N LEU A 55 11.58 2.18 13.70
CA LEU A 55 12.72 2.32 14.59
C LEU A 55 13.27 0.97 15.05
N ILE A 56 12.38 0.01 15.36
CA ILE A 56 12.76 -1.34 15.79
C ILE A 56 13.44 -2.10 14.65
N VAL A 57 12.81 -2.19 13.48
CA VAL A 57 13.33 -3.02 12.38
C VAL A 57 14.59 -2.45 11.76
N CYS A 58 14.78 -1.13 11.80
CA CYS A 58 16.01 -0.47 11.36
C CYS A 58 17.11 -0.51 12.42
N GLY A 59 16.87 -1.14 13.59
CA GLY A 59 17.87 -1.28 14.64
C GLY A 59 18.17 0.01 15.41
N VAL A 60 17.36 1.06 15.25
CA VAL A 60 17.51 2.31 16.03
C VAL A 60 17.17 2.05 17.49
N ILE A 61 16.19 1.18 17.77
CA ILE A 61 15.87 0.72 19.13
C ILE A 61 15.80 -0.81 19.16
N PRO A 62 16.19 -1.47 20.27
CA PRO A 62 16.08 -2.91 20.42
C PRO A 62 14.61 -3.36 20.51
N PHE A 63 14.32 -4.55 20.01
CA PHE A 63 13.02 -5.21 20.20
C PHE A 63 12.88 -5.77 21.62
N SER A 64 11.75 -5.55 22.27
CA SER A 64 11.52 -5.88 23.70
C SER A 64 11.72 -7.36 24.05
N ASN A 65 11.49 -8.28 23.11
CA ASN A 65 11.59 -9.73 23.34
C ASN A 65 12.95 -10.35 22.97
N CYS A 66 13.95 -9.55 22.59
CA CYS A 66 15.30 -10.06 22.28
C CYS A 66 16.21 -10.16 23.50
N SER A 67 15.78 -9.66 24.66
CA SER A 67 16.60 -9.66 25.87
C SER A 67 16.72 -11.09 26.42
N ASN A 68 17.92 -11.66 26.32
CA ASN A 68 18.30 -12.79 27.16
C ASN A 68 18.01 -12.37 28.62
N PRO A 69 17.45 -13.21 29.51
CA PRO A 69 17.14 -12.80 30.89
C PRO A 69 18.35 -12.31 31.71
N ASN A 70 19.56 -12.44 31.16
CA ASN A 70 20.83 -11.97 31.74
C ASN A 70 21.40 -10.71 31.04
N GLU A 71 20.75 -10.17 30.00
CA GLU A 71 21.20 -8.95 29.31
C GLU A 71 20.69 -7.70 30.03
N LYS A 72 21.58 -6.72 30.21
CA LYS A 72 21.25 -5.43 30.82
C LYS A 72 20.27 -4.68 29.92
N GLU A 73 19.13 -4.28 30.48
CA GLU A 73 18.12 -3.46 29.78
C GLU A 73 18.77 -2.12 29.38
N VAL A 74 18.86 -1.85 28.07
CA VAL A 74 19.45 -0.61 27.53
C VAL A 74 18.44 0.53 27.68
N THR A 75 18.86 1.63 28.28
CA THR A 75 18.02 2.82 28.43
C THR A 75 18.01 3.67 27.16
N LEU A 76 16.95 4.45 26.94
CA LEU A 76 16.87 5.36 25.80
C LEU A 76 18.01 6.40 25.83
N ASP A 77 18.37 6.91 27.02
CA ASP A 77 19.47 7.85 27.18
C ASP A 77 20.83 7.27 26.78
N GLU A 78 21.12 6.03 27.17
CA GLU A 78 22.36 5.34 26.76
C GLU A 78 22.43 5.19 25.23
N LEU A 79 21.30 4.85 24.60
CA LEU A 79 21.20 4.67 23.15
C LEU A 79 21.35 5.99 22.38
N LEU A 80 20.61 7.02 22.77
CA LEU A 80 20.68 8.34 22.12
C LEU A 80 22.05 9.00 22.33
N SER A 81 22.71 8.75 23.45
CA SER A 81 24.10 9.20 23.69
C SER A 81 25.09 8.57 22.70
N GLN A 82 24.88 7.31 22.30
CA GLN A 82 25.71 6.64 21.28
C GLN A 82 25.46 7.18 19.87
N ILE A 83 24.21 7.52 19.55
CA ILE A 83 23.82 8.17 18.28
C ILE A 83 24.23 9.65 18.26
N GLY A 84 24.53 10.21 19.44
CA GLY A 84 25.06 11.55 19.64
C GLY A 84 23.98 12.64 19.72
N GLY A 85 22.74 12.28 20.07
CA GLY A 85 21.60 13.18 20.25
C GLY A 85 20.26 12.47 20.07
N GLY A 86 19.17 13.21 20.24
CA GLY A 86 17.83 12.69 19.98
C GLY A 86 17.47 12.55 18.51
N PHE A 87 16.30 11.97 18.27
CA PHE A 87 15.82 11.65 16.93
C PHE A 87 14.40 12.16 16.71
N TYR A 88 14.17 12.86 15.61
CA TYR A 88 12.86 13.30 15.15
C TYR A 88 12.50 12.53 13.87
N LEU A 89 11.34 11.88 13.87
CA LEU A 89 10.75 11.23 12.70
C LEU A 89 9.33 11.72 12.50
N SER A 90 9.08 12.25 11.31
CA SER A 90 7.74 12.64 10.89
C SER A 90 7.35 11.99 9.59
N THR A 91 6.07 11.63 9.50
CA THR A 91 5.43 11.10 8.31
C THR A 91 4.26 11.99 7.89
N ARG A 92 3.94 11.93 6.59
CA ARG A 92 2.78 12.58 6.00
C ARG A 92 2.29 11.82 4.78
N ALA A 93 0.99 11.59 4.72
CA ALA A 93 0.29 11.25 3.48
C ALA A 93 -0.57 12.45 3.04
N ILE A 94 -0.31 12.98 1.85
CA ILE A 94 -0.97 14.17 1.32
C ILE A 94 -2.17 13.74 0.46
N ASN A 95 -3.35 14.26 0.81
CA ASN A 95 -4.60 14.02 0.08
C ASN A 95 -5.01 12.54 -0.05
N ILE A 96 -4.46 11.61 0.73
CA ILE A 96 -4.87 10.19 0.66
C ILE A 96 -5.69 9.82 1.90
N PRO A 97 -6.97 9.43 1.75
CA PRO A 97 -7.78 8.97 2.88
C PRO A 97 -7.21 7.68 3.50
N ARG A 98 -7.21 7.59 4.84
CA ARG A 98 -6.90 6.33 5.52
C ARG A 98 -7.87 5.23 5.11
N GLY A 99 -7.35 4.03 4.87
CA GLY A 99 -8.16 2.90 4.40
C GLY A 99 -8.60 3.02 2.94
N SER A 100 -7.82 3.74 2.11
CA SER A 100 -8.01 3.90 0.67
C SER A 100 -7.90 2.59 -0.12
N GLY A 101 -7.16 1.60 0.40
CA GLY A 101 -6.83 0.38 -0.36
C GLY A 101 -5.69 0.57 -1.37
N LEU A 102 -4.96 1.69 -1.31
CA LEU A 102 -3.84 2.02 -2.21
C LEU A 102 -2.46 1.61 -1.68
N GLY A 103 -2.40 0.74 -0.66
CA GLY A 103 -1.12 0.33 -0.07
C GLY A 103 -0.34 1.43 0.65
N THR A 104 -1.00 2.54 0.98
CA THR A 104 -0.40 3.75 1.55
C THR A 104 0.46 3.47 2.79
N SER A 105 0.02 2.58 3.67
CA SER A 105 0.75 2.23 4.89
C SER A 105 2.09 1.53 4.58
N SER A 106 2.11 0.58 3.65
CA SER A 106 3.33 -0.17 3.30
C SER A 106 4.31 0.69 2.50
N ILE A 107 3.80 1.60 1.65
CA ILE A 107 4.63 2.60 0.95
C ILE A 107 5.23 3.59 1.97
N LEU A 108 4.44 4.08 2.92
CA LEU A 108 4.91 4.97 3.99
C LEU A 108 5.95 4.28 4.87
N ALA A 109 5.75 2.99 5.20
CA ALA A 109 6.72 2.18 5.92
C ALA A 109 8.04 2.06 5.15
N GLY A 110 8.00 1.80 3.84
CA GLY A 110 9.20 1.74 3.01
C GLY A 110 9.95 3.08 2.94
N ALA A 111 9.20 4.19 2.83
CA ALA A 111 9.77 5.54 2.89
C ALA A 111 10.40 5.84 4.27
N CYS A 112 9.78 5.38 5.36
CA CYS A 112 10.35 5.49 6.71
C CYS A 112 11.67 4.74 6.83
N VAL A 113 11.70 3.49 6.39
CA VAL A 113 12.93 2.67 6.39
C VAL A 113 14.02 3.40 5.62
N LYS A 114 13.74 3.83 4.38
CA LYS A 114 14.73 4.56 3.57
C LYS A 114 15.22 5.84 4.25
N GLY A 115 14.31 6.65 4.80
CA GLY A 115 14.65 7.90 5.49
C GLY A 115 15.44 7.71 6.79
N ILE A 116 15.24 6.59 7.49
CA ILE A 116 16.04 6.22 8.67
C ILE A 116 17.46 5.81 8.25
N TYR A 117 17.61 4.95 7.23
CA TYR A 117 18.93 4.55 6.74
C TYR A 117 19.73 5.74 6.19
N GLU A 118 19.08 6.64 5.44
CA GLU A 118 19.70 7.89 4.99
C GLU A 118 20.15 8.77 6.16
N PHE A 119 19.35 8.84 7.22
CA PHE A 119 19.73 9.58 8.43
C PHE A 119 20.94 8.96 9.13
N LEU A 120 21.03 7.63 9.17
CA LEU A 120 22.16 6.90 9.75
C LEU A 120 23.41 6.94 8.86
N GLY A 121 23.31 7.45 7.63
CA GLY A 121 24.41 7.48 6.66
C GLY A 121 24.71 6.11 6.04
N GLU A 122 23.72 5.22 6.04
CA GLU A 122 23.82 3.87 5.48
C GLU A 122 23.00 3.75 4.20
N ASP A 123 23.50 2.96 3.26
CA ASP A 123 22.75 2.55 2.08
C ASP A 123 21.96 1.27 2.38
N ILE A 124 20.75 1.20 1.84
CA ILE A 124 19.90 0.02 1.91
C ILE A 124 19.37 -0.29 0.51
N ASP A 125 19.40 -1.58 0.16
CA ASP A 125 18.87 -2.04 -1.12
C ASP A 125 17.35 -2.23 -1.09
N PHE A 126 16.77 -2.36 -2.29
CA PHE A 126 15.32 -2.48 -2.43
C PHE A 126 14.74 -3.79 -1.85
N GLN A 127 15.49 -4.90 -1.88
CA GLN A 127 15.03 -6.16 -1.31
C GLN A 127 14.92 -6.04 0.20
N ASP A 128 15.94 -5.44 0.83
CA ASP A 128 15.99 -5.25 2.27
C ASP A 128 14.91 -4.28 2.74
N ILE A 129 14.65 -3.18 2.01
CA ILE A 129 13.49 -2.32 2.31
C ILE A 129 12.19 -3.14 2.31
N CYS A 130 11.95 -3.96 1.27
CA CYS A 130 10.73 -4.75 1.19
C CYS A 130 10.62 -5.77 2.34
N LYS A 131 11.73 -6.41 2.72
CA LYS A 131 11.81 -7.34 3.86
C LYS A 131 11.53 -6.64 5.18
N LEU A 132 12.13 -5.48 5.43
CA LEU A 132 11.91 -4.70 6.65
C LEU A 132 10.45 -4.24 6.76
N VAL A 133 9.81 -3.82 5.66
CA VAL A 133 8.37 -3.49 5.66
C VAL A 133 7.52 -4.69 6.03
N LEU A 134 7.81 -5.88 5.51
CA LEU A 134 7.10 -7.11 5.91
C LEU A 134 7.28 -7.40 7.41
N CYS A 135 8.50 -7.24 7.94
CA CYS A 135 8.76 -7.38 9.38
C CYS A 135 7.93 -6.38 10.21
N MET A 136 7.84 -5.12 9.77
CA MET A 136 7.02 -4.10 10.43
C MET A 136 5.55 -4.50 10.48
N GLU A 137 4.99 -5.00 9.37
CA GLU A 137 3.58 -5.44 9.31
C GLU A 137 3.29 -6.62 10.25
N GLN A 138 4.25 -7.52 10.47
CA GLN A 138 4.14 -8.60 11.45
C GLN A 138 4.18 -8.06 12.89
N ILE A 139 5.13 -7.16 13.20
CA ILE A 139 5.24 -6.53 14.53
C ILE A 139 3.97 -5.77 14.90
N MET A 140 3.39 -5.04 13.94
CA MET A 140 2.12 -4.31 14.13
C MET A 140 0.88 -5.21 14.08
N SER A 141 1.03 -6.52 13.87
CA SER A 141 -0.07 -7.49 13.77
C SER A 141 -1.12 -7.16 12.70
N THR A 142 -0.76 -6.35 11.70
CA THR A 142 -1.62 -6.04 10.55
C THR A 142 -1.61 -7.18 9.57
N GLY A 143 -0.43 -7.82 9.39
CA GLY A 143 -0.17 -8.70 8.26
C GLY A 143 -0.26 -7.95 6.93
N GLY A 144 0.14 -8.60 5.84
CA GLY A 144 0.10 -7.99 4.53
C GLY A 144 0.71 -8.87 3.45
N GLY A 145 0.52 -8.43 2.21
CA GLY A 145 1.30 -8.91 1.07
C GLY A 145 2.50 -8.00 0.83
N TRP A 146 3.33 -8.32 -0.15
CA TRP A 146 4.51 -7.54 -0.48
C TRP A 146 4.33 -6.57 -1.66
N GLN A 147 3.20 -6.66 -2.36
CA GLN A 147 2.94 -5.96 -3.61
C GLN A 147 2.91 -4.42 -3.47
N ASP A 148 2.48 -3.92 -2.32
CA ASP A 148 2.22 -2.49 -2.11
C ASP A 148 3.54 -1.72 -2.02
N GLN A 149 4.47 -2.17 -1.16
CA GLN A 149 5.82 -1.61 -1.08
C GLN A 149 6.64 -1.94 -2.33
N ALA A 150 6.51 -3.15 -2.88
CA ALA A 150 7.29 -3.53 -4.05
C ALA A 150 6.88 -2.77 -5.32
N GLY A 151 5.61 -2.35 -5.39
CA GLY A 151 5.05 -1.57 -6.48
C GLY A 151 5.16 -0.06 -6.27
N GLY A 152 4.90 0.43 -5.06
CA GLY A 152 4.77 1.86 -4.79
C GLY A 152 6.08 2.61 -4.54
N LEU A 153 7.18 1.91 -4.26
CA LEU A 153 8.50 2.53 -4.02
C LEU A 153 9.31 2.81 -5.30
N LYS A 154 8.84 2.32 -6.45
CA LYS A 154 9.47 2.55 -7.75
C LYS A 154 8.49 3.28 -8.67
N LYS A 155 8.98 3.97 -9.68
CA LYS A 155 8.16 4.57 -10.75
C LYS A 155 7.76 3.53 -11.80
N GLY A 156 6.74 3.85 -12.58
CA GLY A 156 6.24 3.09 -13.73
C GLY A 156 5.10 2.13 -13.41
N ILE A 157 4.68 1.38 -14.43
CA ILE A 157 3.80 0.22 -14.29
C ILE A 157 4.70 -1.01 -14.15
N LYS A 158 4.42 -1.91 -13.20
CA LYS A 158 5.33 -3.02 -12.86
C LYS A 158 4.66 -4.37 -12.98
N MET A 159 5.45 -5.35 -13.41
CA MET A 159 5.18 -6.76 -13.15
C MET A 159 6.04 -7.17 -11.96
N ILE A 160 5.40 -7.64 -10.89
CA ILE A 160 6.10 -8.04 -9.68
C ILE A 160 5.98 -9.55 -9.50
N THR A 161 7.11 -10.20 -9.28
CA THR A 161 7.20 -11.66 -9.10
C THR A 161 8.03 -11.99 -7.88
N SER A 162 7.75 -13.15 -7.26
CA SER A 162 8.57 -13.72 -6.20
C SER A 162 8.66 -15.21 -6.39
N ASN A 163 9.80 -15.79 -5.99
CA ASN A 163 9.94 -17.23 -5.86
C ASN A 163 9.13 -17.73 -4.66
N ALA A 164 8.71 -19.00 -4.71
CA ALA A 164 8.17 -19.68 -3.55
C ALA A 164 9.30 -19.96 -2.54
N GLY A 165 9.02 -19.75 -1.25
CA GLY A 165 9.98 -19.98 -0.18
C GLY A 165 9.75 -19.10 1.03
N LEU A 166 10.50 -19.38 2.10
CA LEU A 166 10.53 -18.54 3.30
C LEU A 166 11.28 -17.23 3.05
N ASP A 167 12.40 -17.28 2.33
CA ASP A 167 13.11 -16.10 1.86
C ASP A 167 12.49 -15.65 0.54
N GLN A 168 11.68 -14.59 0.61
CA GLN A 168 11.06 -14.01 -0.57
C GLN A 168 12.03 -13.07 -1.25
N HIS A 169 12.32 -13.37 -2.51
CA HIS A 169 13.10 -12.50 -3.38
C HIS A 169 12.15 -11.83 -4.39
N ILE A 170 11.85 -10.55 -4.16
CA ILE A 170 10.79 -9.83 -4.88
C ILE A 170 11.40 -9.10 -6.08
N ASN A 171 11.16 -9.61 -7.28
CA ASN A 171 11.53 -8.90 -8.50
C ASN A 171 10.42 -7.91 -8.89
N SER A 172 10.75 -6.61 -8.91
CA SER A 172 9.84 -5.54 -9.37
C SER A 172 10.40 -4.93 -10.64
N GLU A 173 9.86 -5.36 -11.78
CA GLU A 173 10.29 -5.00 -13.13
C GLU A 173 9.30 -4.02 -13.74
N GLN A 174 9.80 -2.90 -14.26
CA GLN A 174 8.97 -1.96 -15.02
C GLN A 174 8.64 -2.55 -16.40
N ILE A 175 7.36 -2.60 -16.74
CA ILE A 175 6.91 -3.09 -18.05
C ILE A 175 7.25 -2.08 -19.14
N GLN A 176 7.48 -2.56 -20.35
CA GLN A 176 7.78 -1.72 -21.51
C GLN A 176 6.49 -1.33 -22.23
N ILE A 177 5.86 -0.25 -21.77
CA ILE A 177 4.71 0.37 -22.44
C ILE A 177 5.21 1.52 -23.30
N ASN A 178 4.75 1.60 -24.55
CA ASN A 178 5.10 2.74 -25.40
C ASN A 178 4.18 3.94 -25.20
N ASP A 179 4.59 5.09 -25.73
CA ASP A 179 3.89 6.36 -25.53
C ASP A 179 2.45 6.37 -26.07
N VAL A 180 2.17 5.61 -27.12
CA VAL A 180 0.81 5.55 -27.71
C VAL A 180 -0.13 4.82 -26.75
N ALA A 181 0.27 3.63 -26.30
CA ALA A 181 -0.50 2.85 -25.34
C ALA A 181 -0.61 3.56 -23.98
N LEU A 182 0.48 4.19 -23.52
CA LEU A 182 0.48 4.94 -22.27
C LEU A 182 -0.52 6.11 -22.31
N LYS A 183 -0.54 6.91 -23.39
CA LYS A 183 -1.50 8.01 -23.55
C LYS A 183 -2.94 7.52 -23.64
N GLU A 184 -3.18 6.39 -24.31
CA GLU A 184 -4.52 5.79 -24.33
C GLU A 184 -4.93 5.32 -22.93
N LEU A 185 -4.02 4.67 -22.20
CA LEU A 185 -4.25 4.24 -20.84
C LEU A 185 -4.50 5.42 -19.90
N GLU A 186 -3.68 6.47 -19.93
CA GLU A 186 -3.85 7.71 -19.16
C GLU A 186 -5.21 8.36 -19.41
N LYS A 187 -5.66 8.41 -20.66
CA LYS A 187 -6.95 9.00 -21.03
C LYS A 187 -8.15 8.18 -20.53
N ARG A 188 -7.99 6.87 -20.39
CA ARG A 188 -9.10 5.94 -20.10
C ARG A 188 -9.08 5.43 -18.66
N PHE A 189 -7.95 5.45 -17.97
CA PHE A 189 -7.83 4.96 -16.61
C PHE A 189 -8.38 6.00 -15.62
N CYS A 190 -9.27 5.57 -14.74
CA CYS A 190 -9.79 6.42 -13.68
C CYS A 190 -9.87 5.65 -12.37
N ILE A 191 -9.81 6.38 -11.26
CA ILE A 191 -10.11 5.86 -9.93
C ILE A 191 -11.37 6.52 -9.37
N ILE A 192 -12.20 5.73 -8.71
CA ILE A 192 -13.44 6.17 -8.08
C ILE A 192 -13.31 5.91 -6.58
N TYR A 193 -13.41 6.95 -5.75
CA TYR A 193 -13.53 6.76 -4.32
C TYR A 193 -14.96 6.36 -3.98
N THR A 194 -15.12 5.32 -3.18
CA THR A 194 -16.45 4.76 -2.83
C THR A 194 -17.13 5.50 -1.66
N GLY A 195 -16.47 6.45 -1.00
CA GLY A 195 -16.92 7.02 0.27
C GLY A 195 -16.78 6.08 1.47
N GLN A 196 -16.53 4.78 1.25
CA GLN A 196 -16.41 3.76 2.29
C GLN A 196 -14.95 3.53 2.67
N ARG A 197 -14.67 3.38 3.97
CA ARG A 197 -13.36 2.96 4.49
C ARG A 197 -13.47 1.55 5.03
N ARG A 198 -12.55 0.67 4.66
CA ARG A 198 -12.49 -0.71 5.20
C ARG A 198 -11.08 -1.11 5.57
N LEU A 199 -10.94 -1.76 6.73
CA LEU A 199 -9.73 -2.44 7.15
C LEU A 199 -9.69 -3.84 6.53
N ALA A 200 -8.64 -4.13 5.75
CA ALA A 200 -8.42 -5.39 5.05
C ALA A 200 -8.10 -6.60 5.96
N ARG A 201 -8.00 -6.41 7.28
CA ARG A 201 -7.41 -7.38 8.22
C ARG A 201 -8.10 -8.75 8.23
N ASN A 202 -9.41 -8.78 8.07
CA ASN A 202 -10.17 -10.03 8.08
C ASN A 202 -10.04 -10.79 6.76
N LEU A 203 -9.89 -10.08 5.64
CA LEU A 203 -9.82 -10.68 4.31
C LEU A 203 -8.57 -11.55 4.17
N LEU A 204 -7.40 -10.98 4.49
CA LEU A 204 -6.14 -11.66 4.30
C LEU A 204 -6.12 -13.00 5.05
N ARG A 205 -6.64 -13.02 6.28
CA ARG A 205 -6.73 -14.22 7.10
C ARG A 205 -7.63 -15.28 6.47
N GLU A 206 -8.74 -14.88 5.86
CA GLU A 206 -9.65 -15.82 5.19
C GLU A 206 -9.01 -16.43 3.94
N VAL A 207 -8.44 -15.59 3.06
CA VAL A 207 -7.81 -16.06 1.81
C VAL A 207 -6.61 -16.96 2.09
N VAL A 208 -5.73 -16.54 3.02
CA VAL A 208 -4.58 -17.35 3.45
C VAL A 208 -5.05 -18.64 4.12
N GLY A 209 -6.11 -18.58 4.93
CA GLY A 209 -6.72 -19.76 5.55
C GLY A 209 -7.22 -20.77 4.51
N LYS A 210 -7.94 -20.33 3.47
CA LYS A 210 -8.38 -21.19 2.36
C LYS A 210 -7.21 -21.81 1.61
N TYR A 211 -6.15 -21.04 1.35
CA TYR A 211 -4.96 -21.53 0.67
C TYR A 211 -4.22 -22.60 1.49
N ILE A 212 -3.98 -22.35 2.78
CA ILE A 212 -3.34 -23.34 3.69
C ILE A 212 -4.23 -24.56 3.88
N GLY A 213 -5.55 -24.37 3.89
CA GLY A 213 -6.55 -25.44 3.94
C GLY A 213 -6.70 -26.24 2.64
N CYS A 214 -5.93 -25.91 1.60
CA CYS A 214 -5.99 -26.53 0.27
C CYS A 214 -7.39 -26.50 -0.35
N ASP A 215 -8.14 -25.40 -0.15
CA ASP A 215 -9.45 -25.22 -0.77
C ASP A 215 -9.30 -25.22 -2.31
N PRO A 216 -9.93 -26.16 -3.05
CA PRO A 216 -9.71 -26.31 -4.49
C PRO A 216 -10.09 -25.07 -5.28
N ILE A 217 -11.17 -24.39 -4.88
CA ILE A 217 -11.66 -23.19 -5.55
C ILE A 217 -10.67 -22.03 -5.37
N ALA A 218 -10.20 -21.81 -4.14
CA ALA A 218 -9.22 -20.78 -3.85
C ALA A 218 -7.91 -21.03 -4.61
N LEU A 219 -7.42 -22.28 -4.66
CA LEU A 219 -6.22 -22.64 -5.40
C LEU A 219 -6.36 -22.36 -6.91
N GLU A 220 -7.47 -22.79 -7.51
CA GLU A 220 -7.75 -22.53 -8.94
C GLU A 220 -7.81 -21.03 -9.23
N VAL A 221 -8.53 -20.29 -8.41
CA VAL A 221 -8.71 -18.84 -8.58
C VAL A 221 -7.39 -18.08 -8.40
N LEU A 222 -6.57 -18.44 -7.41
CA LEU A 222 -5.26 -17.81 -7.20
C LEU A 222 -4.31 -18.09 -8.38
N TYR A 223 -4.33 -19.31 -8.93
CA TYR A 223 -3.56 -19.64 -10.13
C TYR A 223 -4.05 -18.86 -11.35
N GLU A 224 -5.37 -18.69 -11.51
CA GLU A 224 -5.95 -17.90 -12.58
C GLU A 224 -5.60 -16.41 -12.47
N ILE A 225 -5.63 -15.82 -11.26
CA ILE A 225 -5.20 -14.44 -11.02
C ILE A 225 -3.73 -14.26 -11.45
N GLN A 226 -2.85 -15.21 -11.11
CA GLN A 226 -1.45 -15.17 -11.55
C GLN A 226 -1.32 -15.15 -13.07
N ARG A 227 -2.10 -16.00 -13.79
CA ARG A 227 -2.10 -16.03 -15.26
C ARG A 227 -2.62 -14.72 -15.86
N ILE A 228 -3.69 -14.17 -15.29
CA ILE A 228 -4.26 -12.90 -15.73
C ILE A 228 -3.23 -11.78 -15.64
N SER A 229 -2.46 -11.69 -14.55
CA SER A 229 -1.42 -10.66 -14.40
C SER A 229 -0.35 -10.71 -15.51
N VAL A 230 0.08 -11.91 -15.92
CA VAL A 230 1.03 -12.08 -17.04
C VAL A 230 0.40 -11.65 -18.36
N LEU A 231 -0.87 -12.01 -18.60
CA LEU A 231 -1.59 -11.60 -19.79
C LEU A 231 -1.82 -10.08 -19.81
N MET A 232 -2.09 -9.45 -18.67
CA MET A 232 -2.26 -8.00 -18.57
C MET A 232 -0.99 -7.26 -19.01
N ARG A 233 0.18 -7.71 -18.53
CA ARG A 233 1.48 -7.21 -19.01
C ARG A 233 1.58 -7.34 -20.53
N PHE A 234 1.30 -8.52 -21.07
CA PHE A 234 1.38 -8.78 -22.51
C PHE A 234 0.45 -7.87 -23.33
N GLU A 235 -0.79 -7.66 -22.89
CA GLU A 235 -1.74 -6.76 -23.56
C GLU A 235 -1.28 -5.30 -23.56
N LEU A 236 -0.71 -4.83 -22.44
CA LEU A 236 -0.15 -3.48 -22.34
C LEU A 236 1.08 -3.31 -23.25
N GLU A 237 2.01 -4.27 -23.26
CA GLU A 237 3.24 -4.21 -24.06
C GLU A 237 2.99 -4.27 -25.58
N LYS A 238 1.85 -4.80 -26.03
CA LYS A 238 1.44 -4.82 -27.45
C LYS A 238 0.40 -3.75 -27.83
N GLU A 239 0.21 -2.74 -26.98
CA GLU A 239 -0.71 -1.61 -27.22
C GLU A 239 -2.21 -1.97 -27.23
N ASN A 240 -2.61 -3.09 -26.63
CA ASN A 240 -4.00 -3.52 -26.59
C ASN A 240 -4.69 -3.19 -25.27
N ILE A 241 -5.07 -1.92 -25.08
CA ILE A 241 -5.78 -1.45 -23.88
C ILE A 241 -7.15 -2.10 -23.73
N ASP A 242 -7.83 -2.43 -24.83
CA ASP A 242 -9.12 -3.14 -24.78
C ASP A 242 -8.95 -4.58 -24.24
N GLY A 243 -7.89 -5.27 -24.64
CA GLY A 243 -7.52 -6.58 -24.09
C GLY A 243 -7.18 -6.51 -22.60
N PHE A 244 -6.44 -5.48 -22.17
CA PHE A 244 -6.17 -5.22 -20.75
C PHE A 244 -7.46 -5.01 -19.95
N ALA A 245 -8.42 -4.22 -20.47
CA ALA A 245 -9.71 -3.98 -19.82
C ALA A 245 -10.55 -5.26 -19.65
N GLN A 246 -10.55 -6.14 -20.65
CA GLN A 246 -11.23 -7.45 -20.57
C GLN A 246 -10.60 -8.35 -19.50
N LEU A 247 -9.27 -8.37 -19.41
CA LEU A 247 -8.55 -9.10 -18.36
C LEU A 247 -8.85 -8.52 -16.97
N LEU A 248 -9.01 -7.20 -16.86
CA LEU A 248 -9.39 -6.54 -15.62
C LEU A 248 -10.75 -7.03 -15.12
N ASN A 249 -11.73 -7.13 -16.01
CA ASN A 249 -13.04 -7.71 -15.68
C ASN A 249 -12.94 -9.18 -15.27
N ARG A 250 -12.10 -9.97 -15.94
CA ARG A 250 -11.87 -11.38 -15.54
C ARG A 250 -11.27 -11.49 -14.15
N GLN A 251 -10.32 -10.62 -13.82
CA GLN A 251 -9.74 -10.57 -12.48
C GLN A 251 -10.79 -10.19 -11.43
N TRP A 252 -11.66 -9.23 -11.72
CA TRP A 252 -12.77 -8.86 -10.84
C TRP A 252 -13.70 -10.04 -10.53
N GLU A 253 -14.10 -10.81 -11.56
CA GLU A 253 -14.91 -12.01 -11.36
C GLU A 253 -14.17 -13.09 -10.55
N SER A 254 -12.85 -13.25 -10.77
CA SER A 254 -12.01 -14.14 -9.96
C SER A 254 -11.93 -13.69 -8.49
N SER A 255 -11.75 -12.40 -8.22
CA SER A 255 -11.71 -11.86 -6.86
C SER A 255 -13.01 -12.11 -6.10
N LYS A 256 -14.18 -11.97 -6.75
CA LYS A 256 -15.48 -12.29 -6.14
C LYS A 256 -15.66 -13.76 -5.79
N LYS A 257 -15.03 -14.67 -6.54
CA LYS A 257 -15.03 -16.11 -6.21
C LYS A 257 -14.13 -16.44 -5.03
N LEU A 258 -13.00 -15.75 -4.92
CA LEU A 258 -12.03 -15.96 -3.84
C LEU A 258 -12.58 -15.45 -2.50
N ASP A 259 -13.22 -14.30 -2.54
CA ASP A 259 -13.80 -13.65 -1.38
C ASP A 259 -15.10 -12.91 -1.74
N SER A 260 -16.19 -13.30 -1.08
CA SER A 260 -17.48 -12.62 -1.21
C SER A 260 -17.48 -11.23 -0.58
N GLY A 261 -16.53 -10.95 0.33
CA GLY A 261 -16.33 -9.66 0.98
C GLY A 261 -15.65 -8.60 0.11
N CYS A 262 -15.17 -8.92 -1.10
CA CYS A 262 -14.44 -7.98 -1.95
C CYS A 262 -15.37 -6.92 -2.57
N THR A 263 -16.67 -7.21 -2.68
CA THR A 263 -17.70 -6.26 -3.12
C THR A 263 -18.80 -6.13 -2.07
N ASN A 264 -19.68 -5.15 -2.26
CA ASN A 264 -20.91 -4.97 -1.48
C ASN A 264 -21.93 -4.19 -2.33
N THR A 265 -23.16 -4.03 -1.81
CA THR A 265 -24.24 -3.35 -2.53
C THR A 265 -23.88 -1.94 -3.01
N CYS A 266 -23.08 -1.18 -2.25
CA CYS A 266 -22.65 0.17 -2.67
C CYS A 266 -21.70 0.10 -3.87
N ILE A 267 -20.69 -0.78 -3.81
CA ILE A 267 -19.74 -0.98 -4.93
C ILE A 267 -20.48 -1.48 -6.18
N ASP A 268 -21.39 -2.45 -6.02
CA ASP A 268 -22.17 -3.00 -7.13
C ASP A 268 -23.06 -1.91 -7.76
N GLN A 269 -23.67 -1.04 -6.96
CA GLN A 269 -24.46 0.11 -7.46
C GLN A 269 -23.60 1.13 -8.21
N ILE A 270 -22.38 1.41 -7.74
CA ILE A 270 -21.46 2.32 -8.43
C ILE A 270 -21.13 1.75 -9.82
N PHE A 271 -20.74 0.48 -9.91
CA PHE A 271 -20.45 -0.14 -11.19
C PHE A 271 -21.67 -0.22 -12.10
N TYR A 272 -22.86 -0.51 -11.55
CA TYR A 272 -24.10 -0.51 -12.32
C TYR A 272 -24.42 0.87 -12.91
N ALA A 273 -24.23 1.94 -12.12
CA ALA A 273 -24.52 3.31 -12.54
C ALA A 273 -23.63 3.81 -13.70
N CYS A 274 -22.42 3.25 -13.87
CA CYS A 274 -21.47 3.63 -14.91
C CYS A 274 -21.13 2.51 -15.90
N GLU A 275 -21.87 1.40 -15.91
CA GLU A 275 -21.59 0.23 -16.76
C GLU A 275 -21.60 0.56 -18.27
N ASP A 276 -22.43 1.52 -18.68
CA ASP A 276 -22.47 2.00 -20.06
C ASP A 276 -21.24 2.85 -20.43
N LEU A 277 -20.47 3.34 -19.45
CA LEU A 277 -19.33 4.23 -19.62
C LEU A 277 -17.96 3.54 -19.54
N ILE A 278 -17.90 2.32 -18.98
CA ILE A 278 -16.64 1.62 -18.70
C ILE A 278 -16.51 0.31 -19.49
N ASP A 279 -15.28 -0.03 -19.85
CA ASP A 279 -14.88 -1.31 -20.47
C ASP A 279 -14.18 -2.25 -19.49
N GLY A 280 -13.61 -1.73 -18.41
CA GLY A 280 -12.89 -2.51 -17.40
C GLY A 280 -13.20 -2.01 -15.99
N ARG A 281 -13.30 -2.93 -15.02
CA ARG A 281 -13.50 -2.62 -13.60
C ARG A 281 -12.72 -3.57 -12.69
N MET A 282 -12.22 -3.02 -11.59
CA MET A 282 -11.60 -3.78 -10.50
C MET A 282 -11.61 -2.93 -9.22
N ILE A 283 -11.44 -3.57 -8.08
CA ILE A 283 -11.23 -2.87 -6.81
C ILE A 283 -9.74 -2.76 -6.48
N CYS A 284 -9.32 -1.65 -5.88
CA CYS A 284 -7.96 -1.51 -5.39
C CYS A 284 -7.78 -2.26 -4.06
N GLY A 285 -6.64 -2.95 -3.93
CA GLY A 285 -6.27 -3.67 -2.72
C GLY A 285 -7.23 -4.80 -2.35
N ALA A 286 -7.45 -4.99 -1.05
CA ALA A 286 -8.29 -6.05 -0.49
C ALA A 286 -9.79 -5.91 -0.83
N GLY A 287 -10.25 -4.70 -1.12
CA GLY A 287 -11.65 -4.45 -1.46
C GLY A 287 -12.63 -4.32 -0.30
N GLY A 288 -13.91 -4.28 -0.66
CA GLY A 288 -15.02 -3.97 0.24
C GLY A 288 -15.14 -2.50 0.68
N GLY A 289 -14.41 -1.60 0.02
CA GLY A 289 -14.39 -0.15 0.23
C GLY A 289 -13.14 0.47 -0.41
N GLY A 290 -12.90 1.77 -0.19
CA GLY A 290 -11.72 2.47 -0.70
C GLY A 290 -11.90 2.93 -2.14
N PHE A 291 -10.89 2.68 -2.98
CA PHE A 291 -10.88 3.05 -4.39
C PHE A 291 -11.25 1.88 -5.31
N LEU A 292 -12.02 2.19 -6.35
CA LEU A 292 -12.22 1.34 -7.52
C LEU A 292 -11.34 1.86 -8.64
N GLN A 293 -10.87 0.97 -9.50
CA GLN A 293 -10.17 1.32 -10.74
C GLN A 293 -11.02 0.90 -11.93
N VAL A 294 -11.14 1.78 -12.92
CA VAL A 294 -11.92 1.54 -14.13
C VAL A 294 -11.13 1.93 -15.38
N ILE A 295 -11.46 1.28 -16.49
CA ILE A 295 -11.06 1.69 -17.83
C ILE A 295 -12.32 2.20 -18.53
N LEU A 296 -12.34 3.48 -18.90
CA LEU A 296 -13.40 4.12 -19.65
C LEU A 296 -13.48 3.56 -21.08
N LYS A 297 -14.69 3.60 -21.66
CA LYS A 297 -14.88 3.35 -23.08
C LYS A 297 -14.20 4.41 -23.94
N LYS A 298 -13.84 4.01 -25.16
CA LYS A 298 -13.32 4.96 -26.16
C LYS A 298 -14.34 6.06 -26.43
N GLY A 299 -13.91 7.31 -26.28
CA GLY A 299 -14.74 8.50 -26.48
C GLY A 299 -15.46 9.00 -25.22
N ILE A 300 -15.44 8.26 -24.12
CA ILE A 300 -15.94 8.73 -22.81
C ILE A 300 -14.84 9.51 -22.09
N THR A 301 -15.21 10.61 -21.43
CA THR A 301 -14.27 11.42 -20.64
C THR A 301 -14.47 11.22 -19.13
N VAL A 302 -13.47 11.63 -18.36
CA VAL A 302 -13.50 11.61 -16.88
C VAL A 302 -14.67 12.46 -16.36
N GLU A 303 -14.93 13.59 -17.00
CA GLU A 303 -16.03 14.51 -16.64
C GLU A 303 -17.39 13.84 -16.83
N MET A 304 -17.59 13.09 -17.92
CA MET A 304 -18.85 12.36 -18.14
C MET A 304 -19.10 11.32 -17.04
N LEU A 305 -18.05 10.61 -16.60
CA LEU A 305 -18.14 9.69 -15.47
C LEU A 305 -18.43 10.45 -14.16
N ARG A 306 -17.74 11.57 -13.91
CA ARG A 306 -17.90 12.40 -12.72
C ARG A 306 -19.32 12.97 -12.63
N GLU A 307 -19.87 13.48 -13.72
CA GLU A 307 -21.26 13.95 -13.81
C GLU A 307 -22.26 12.84 -13.53
N ARG A 308 -22.05 11.64 -14.11
CA ARG A 308 -22.91 10.47 -13.85
C ARG A 308 -22.91 10.09 -12.37
N LEU A 309 -21.73 9.98 -11.76
CA LEU A 309 -21.61 9.60 -10.36
C LEU A 309 -22.18 10.68 -9.44
N SER A 310 -21.93 11.96 -9.72
CA SER A 310 -22.51 13.07 -8.95
C SER A 310 -24.05 13.09 -9.04
N TYR A 311 -24.62 12.84 -10.22
CA TYR A 311 -26.08 12.76 -10.39
C TYR A 311 -26.72 11.62 -9.56
N VAL A 312 -26.05 10.47 -9.47
CA VAL A 312 -26.58 9.29 -8.77
C VAL A 312 -26.25 9.29 -7.27
N PHE A 313 -25.10 9.87 -6.88
CA PHE A 313 -24.47 9.70 -5.58
C PHE A 313 -24.00 11.00 -4.91
N GLY A 314 -24.43 12.18 -5.36
CA GLY A 314 -23.87 13.49 -5.00
C GLY A 314 -23.65 13.80 -3.51
N ASP A 315 -24.33 13.10 -2.59
CA ASP A 315 -24.20 13.29 -1.14
C ASP A 315 -23.54 12.11 -0.39
N SER A 316 -23.13 11.04 -1.09
CA SER A 316 -22.59 9.82 -0.45
C SER A 316 -21.06 9.79 -0.34
N GLY A 317 -20.37 10.81 -0.87
CA GLY A 317 -18.91 10.88 -0.93
C GLY A 317 -18.28 10.02 -2.04
N VAL A 318 -19.10 9.46 -2.94
CA VAL A 318 -18.61 8.80 -4.15
C VAL A 318 -18.20 9.84 -5.17
N ASP A 319 -16.94 9.80 -5.63
CA ASP A 319 -16.43 10.74 -6.62
C ASP A 319 -15.27 10.16 -7.44
N VAL A 320 -15.03 10.74 -8.62
CA VAL A 320 -13.88 10.43 -9.47
C VAL A 320 -12.69 11.27 -9.01
N TRP A 321 -11.62 10.58 -8.64
CA TRP A 321 -10.40 11.21 -8.16
C TRP A 321 -9.38 11.38 -9.28
N ASP A 322 -8.67 12.50 -9.24
CA ASP A 322 -7.60 12.77 -10.18
C ASP A 322 -6.42 11.82 -9.90
N CYS A 323 -5.91 11.19 -10.96
CA CYS A 323 -4.79 10.28 -10.90
C CYS A 323 -3.88 10.43 -12.11
N GLU A 324 -2.59 10.23 -11.90
CA GLU A 324 -1.56 10.30 -12.93
C GLU A 324 -0.60 9.12 -12.77
N PHE A 325 0.00 8.68 -13.88
CA PHE A 325 1.02 7.64 -13.84
C PHE A 325 2.38 8.28 -13.55
N TRP A 326 2.99 7.90 -12.42
CA TRP A 326 4.36 8.27 -12.11
C TRP A 326 5.32 7.44 -12.95
N MET A 327 5.83 7.97 -14.08
CA MET A 327 6.64 7.22 -15.07
C MET A 327 8.16 7.43 -14.98
#